data_AF-A0A7M7QFQ9-F1
#
_entry.id   AF-A0A7M7QFQ9-F1
#
_cell.length_a   1.000
_cell.length_b   1.000
_cell.length_c   1.000
_cell.angle_alpha   90.00
_cell.angle_beta   90.00
_cell.angle_gamma   90.00
#
_symmetry.space_group_name_H-M   'P 1'
#
loop_
_entity.id
_entity.type
_entity.pdbx_description
1 polymer ?
#
loop_
_entity_poly.entity_id
_entity_poly.type
_entity_poly.pdbx_seq_one_letter_code
_entity_poly.pdbx_strand_id
1 'polypeptide(L)'
;MSYADDTAVISMGKTWKEVEIKMNKYLEDVSIWLKLNKLTLNQFTSTPITESAIDDADDSTYETEDKGSKIMNISVSSLRIDLMLKTGLRMSRNKIETAFYEKRIQKNGFMIIKKSENVIIGDEIDLIANKPMVNPNFLTVSRITIADINFQHDEYKIKIVCEKNLIVENVSKNK
;
A
#
# COMPACT_ATOMS: atom_id res chain seq x y z
N MET A 1 -42.86 0.99 15.58
CA MET A 1 -42.14 1.66 14.47
C MET A 1 -41.63 0.58 13.54
N SER A 2 -42.34 0.37 12.42
CA SER A 2 -42.00 -0.62 11.38
C SER A 2 -40.82 -0.10 10.58
N TYR A 3 -39.65 -0.71 10.75
CA TYR A 3 -38.45 -0.44 9.93
C TYR A 3 -38.38 -1.38 8.71
N ALA A 4 -39.48 -2.06 8.37
CA ALA A 4 -39.52 -3.08 7.33
C ALA A 4 -40.23 -2.62 6.04
N ASP A 5 -40.82 -1.42 6.00
CA ASP A 5 -41.59 -0.96 4.83
C ASP A 5 -40.78 -0.19 3.78
N ASP A 6 -39.71 0.51 4.17
CA ASP A 6 -39.03 1.44 3.24
C ASP A 6 -38.19 0.72 2.17
N THR A 7 -37.70 -0.49 2.44
CA THR A 7 -36.94 -1.30 1.46
C THR A 7 -37.85 -1.91 0.38
N ALA A 8 -39.14 -2.09 0.65
CA ALA A 8 -40.10 -2.64 -0.31
C ALA A 8 -40.52 -1.62 -1.38
N VAL A 9 -40.46 -0.32 -1.07
CA VAL A 9 -40.91 0.76 -1.97
C VAL A 9 -39.95 0.98 -3.15
N ILE A 10 -38.66 0.71 -2.95
CA ILE A 10 -37.61 0.95 -3.96
C ILE A 10 -37.57 -0.16 -5.02
N SER A 11 -37.98 -1.38 -4.66
CA SER A 11 -37.94 -2.57 -5.52
C SER A 11 -39.23 -2.82 -6.33
N MET A 12 -40.30 -2.04 -6.10
CA MET A 12 -41.54 -2.13 -6.87
C MET A 12 -41.49 -1.29 -8.17
N GLY A 13 -40.97 -1.92 -9.22
CA GLY A 13 -41.08 -1.48 -10.61
C GLY A 13 -41.40 -2.69 -11.50
N LYS A 14 -42.17 -2.49 -12.57
CA LYS A 14 -42.50 -3.60 -13.50
C LYS A 14 -41.30 -3.98 -14.37
N THR A 15 -40.32 -3.08 -14.48
CA THR A 15 -39.07 -3.31 -15.21
C THR A 15 -37.87 -2.78 -14.43
N TRP A 16 -36.72 -3.43 -14.61
CA TRP A 16 -35.45 -3.06 -13.98
C TRP A 16 -35.03 -1.62 -14.23
N LYS A 17 -35.35 -1.06 -15.40
CA LYS A 17 -35.04 0.34 -15.74
C LYS A 17 -35.77 1.34 -14.85
N GLU A 18 -37.02 1.07 -14.48
CA GLU A 18 -37.78 1.95 -13.59
C GLU A 18 -37.24 1.90 -12.16
N VAL A 19 -36.83 0.72 -11.71
CA VAL A 19 -36.20 0.50 -10.39
C VAL A 19 -34.85 1.22 -10.32
N GLU A 20 -34.04 1.11 -11.36
CA GLU A 20 -32.73 1.77 -11.46
C GLU A 20 -32.86 3.30 -11.41
N ILE A 21 -33.80 3.87 -12.17
CA ILE A 21 -34.05 5.32 -12.16
C ILE A 21 -34.49 5.80 -10.78
N LYS A 22 -35.39 5.06 -10.11
CA LYS A 22 -35.84 5.40 -8.75
C LYS A 22 -34.69 5.32 -7.74
N MET A 23 -33.87 4.29 -7.82
CA MET A 23 -32.70 4.11 -6.96
C MET A 23 -31.70 5.24 -7.14
N ASN A 24 -31.36 5.59 -8.40
CA ASN A 24 -30.43 6.66 -8.71
C ASN A 24 -30.94 8.02 -8.19
N LYS A 25 -32.24 8.29 -8.31
CA LYS A 25 -32.84 9.50 -7.73
C LYS A 25 -32.69 9.55 -6.20
N TYR A 26 -32.93 8.43 -5.53
CA TYR A 26 -32.78 8.35 -4.07
C TYR A 26 -31.32 8.55 -3.63
N LEU A 27 -30.35 8.01 -4.39
CA LEU A 27 -28.92 8.21 -4.14
C LEU A 27 -28.50 9.68 -4.28
N GLU A 28 -29.05 10.41 -5.24
CA GLU A 28 -28.82 11.85 -5.38
C GLU A 28 -29.37 12.63 -4.18
N ASP A 29 -30.58 12.30 -3.71
CA ASP A 29 -31.18 12.97 -2.55
C ASP A 29 -30.34 12.74 -1.27
N VAL A 30 -29.84 11.51 -1.07
CA VAL A 30 -28.93 11.17 0.05
C VAL A 30 -27.59 11.91 -0.09
N SER A 31 -27.04 12.00 -1.30
CA SER A 31 -25.79 12.73 -1.59
C SER A 31 -25.91 14.21 -1.26
N ILE A 32 -27.04 14.84 -1.63
CA ILE A 32 -27.35 16.23 -1.30
C ILE A 32 -27.47 16.41 0.23
N TRP A 33 -28.20 15.53 0.90
CA TRP A 33 -28.38 15.59 2.35
C TRP A 33 -27.05 15.46 3.12
N LEU A 34 -26.16 14.56 2.71
CA LEU A 34 -24.85 14.38 3.32
C LEU A 34 -23.95 15.61 3.14
N LYS A 35 -23.95 16.22 1.94
CA LYS A 35 -23.22 17.47 1.66
C LYS A 35 -23.70 18.62 2.54
N LEU A 36 -25.01 18.76 2.74
CA LEU A 36 -25.60 19.81 3.58
C LEU A 36 -25.21 19.65 5.06
N ASN A 37 -25.09 18.42 5.55
CA ASN A 37 -24.73 18.13 6.94
C ASN A 37 -23.21 18.01 7.19
N LYS A 38 -22.36 18.28 6.18
CA LYS A 38 -20.89 18.10 6.24
C LYS A 38 -20.45 16.69 6.68
N LEU A 39 -21.24 15.67 6.33
CA LEU A 39 -20.95 14.27 6.61
C LEU A 39 -20.39 13.62 5.34
N THR A 40 -19.37 12.77 5.50
CA THR A 40 -18.82 11.97 4.40
C THR A 40 -19.17 10.50 4.60
N LEU A 41 -19.67 9.84 3.55
CA LEU A 41 -19.83 8.38 3.55
C LEU A 41 -18.45 7.73 3.72
N ASN A 42 -18.27 6.93 4.77
CA ASN A 42 -17.14 6.02 4.89
C ASN A 42 -17.28 4.96 3.80
N GLN A 43 -16.56 5.11 2.67
CA GLN A 43 -16.66 4.22 1.51
C GLN A 43 -16.07 2.81 1.71
N PHE A 44 -15.81 2.39 2.95
CA PHE A 44 -15.43 1.02 3.25
C PHE A 44 -16.64 0.23 3.71
N THR A 45 -17.24 -0.54 2.79
CA THR A 45 -17.39 -2.00 2.89
C THR A 45 -18.28 -2.50 1.74
N SER A 46 -17.67 -3.04 0.70
CA SER A 46 -18.26 -4.11 -0.09
C SER A 46 -17.27 -5.26 -0.08
N THR A 47 -17.33 -6.04 0.98
CA THR A 47 -16.79 -7.39 1.03
C THR A 47 -17.88 -8.29 1.60
N PRO A 48 -18.27 -9.38 0.93
CA PRO A 48 -18.70 -10.56 1.68
C PRO A 48 -17.46 -11.07 2.44
N ILE A 49 -17.40 -10.80 3.74
CA ILE A 49 -16.39 -11.35 4.65
C ILE A 49 -16.82 -12.78 4.98
N THR A 50 -16.16 -13.75 4.36
CA THR A 50 -15.86 -15.02 5.05
C THR A 50 -14.89 -14.72 6.17
N GLU A 51 -15.28 -15.09 7.40
CA GLU A 51 -14.52 -14.90 8.64
C GLU A 51 -13.03 -15.20 8.47
N SER A 52 -12.20 -14.19 8.73
CA SER A 52 -10.90 -14.39 9.37
C SER A 52 -10.54 -13.11 10.10
N ALA A 53 -10.27 -13.27 11.40
CA ALA A 53 -10.13 -12.22 12.39
C ALA A 53 -9.13 -11.14 11.96
N ILE A 54 -9.61 -9.89 11.91
CA ILE A 54 -8.79 -8.70 11.81
C ILE A 54 -8.50 -8.26 13.24
N ASP A 55 -7.34 -8.65 13.73
CA ASP A 55 -6.70 -8.03 14.89
C ASP A 55 -5.76 -6.94 14.34
N ASP A 56 -6.34 -5.85 13.82
CA ASP A 56 -5.59 -4.65 13.43
C ASP A 56 -5.31 -3.82 14.68
N ALA A 57 -4.36 -4.31 15.48
CA ALA A 57 -3.67 -3.51 16.47
C ALA A 57 -2.75 -2.50 15.75
N ASP A 58 -3.25 -1.27 15.67
CA ASP A 58 -2.51 -0.01 15.78
C ASP A 58 -1.00 -0.07 15.48
N ASP A 59 -0.64 0.31 14.25
CA ASP A 59 0.71 0.82 13.94
C ASP A 59 0.58 2.24 13.38
N SER A 60 -0.05 3.12 14.16
CA SER A 60 0.20 4.56 14.09
C SER A 60 1.54 4.89 14.77
N THR A 61 2.63 4.24 14.34
CA THR A 61 3.96 4.72 14.69
C THR A 61 4.12 6.07 14.00
N TYR A 62 4.04 7.14 14.78
CA TYR A 62 4.56 8.46 14.42
C TYR A 62 6.01 8.27 13.98
N GLU A 63 6.22 8.14 12.67
CA GLU A 63 7.56 8.24 12.08
C GLU A 63 7.99 9.69 12.25
N THR A 64 8.63 9.95 13.40
CA THR A 64 9.49 11.11 13.57
C THR A 64 10.36 11.20 12.33
N GLU A 65 10.38 12.38 11.72
CA GLU A 65 11.10 12.71 10.50
C GLU A 65 12.63 12.61 10.72
N ASP A 66 13.15 11.43 11.01
CA ASP A 66 14.57 11.16 10.95
C ASP A 66 14.93 11.07 9.47
N LYS A 67 15.22 12.24 8.89
CA LYS A 67 15.86 12.43 7.58
C LYS A 67 17.31 11.92 7.63
N GLY A 68 17.48 10.65 7.95
CA GLY A 68 18.79 10.03 8.18
C GLY A 68 18.83 8.60 7.66
N SER A 69 19.92 8.27 6.99
CA SER A 69 20.26 6.91 6.60
C SER A 69 20.48 6.07 7.86
N LYS A 70 19.65 5.05 8.06
CA LYS A 70 19.73 4.15 9.22
C LYS A 70 20.42 2.86 8.83
N ILE A 71 21.55 2.58 9.46
CA ILE A 71 22.23 1.29 9.30
C ILE A 71 21.58 0.27 10.23
N MET A 72 21.15 -0.87 9.68
CA MET A 72 20.49 -1.95 10.43
C MET A 72 21.21 -3.27 10.16
N ASN A 73 21.37 -4.07 11.20
CA ASN A 73 21.79 -5.46 11.09
C ASN A 73 20.55 -6.35 11.27
N ILE A 74 20.27 -7.21 10.29
CA ILE A 74 19.08 -8.07 10.29
C ILE A 74 19.48 -9.53 10.05
N SER A 75 18.73 -10.47 10.63
CA SER A 75 18.84 -11.90 10.32
C SER A 75 17.65 -12.31 9.47
N VAL A 76 17.90 -13.00 8.36
CA VAL A 76 16.87 -13.45 7.42
C VAL A 76 17.19 -14.82 6.87
N SER A 77 16.16 -15.60 6.57
CA SER A 77 16.30 -16.96 6.03
C SER A 77 16.69 -16.99 4.55
N SER A 78 16.45 -15.91 3.80
CA SER A 78 16.76 -15.85 2.37
C SER A 78 17.03 -14.42 1.91
N LEU A 79 17.73 -14.26 0.78
CA LEU A 79 18.10 -12.98 0.18
C LEU A 79 17.01 -12.40 -0.74
N ARG A 80 15.75 -12.76 -0.53
CA ARG A 80 14.67 -12.33 -1.44
C ARG A 80 14.30 -10.86 -1.22
N ILE A 81 13.98 -10.15 -2.30
CA ILE A 81 13.60 -8.72 -2.25
C ILE A 81 12.38 -8.46 -1.37
N ASP A 82 11.34 -9.28 -1.47
CA ASP A 82 10.13 -9.13 -0.65
C ASP A 82 10.43 -9.25 0.85
N LEU A 83 11.33 -10.15 1.22
CA LEU A 83 11.79 -10.32 2.60
C LEU A 83 12.68 -9.14 3.05
N MET A 84 13.57 -8.65 2.18
CA MET A 84 14.39 -7.47 2.49
C MET A 84 13.53 -6.23 2.75
N LEU A 85 12.51 -5.99 1.92
CA LEU A 85 11.58 -4.88 2.09
C LEU A 85 10.78 -4.99 3.39
N LYS A 86 10.31 -6.20 3.72
CA LYS A 86 9.58 -6.48 4.96
C LYS A 86 10.42 -6.15 6.18
N THR A 87 11.63 -6.71 6.26
CA THR A 87 12.48 -6.59 7.44
C THR A 87 13.17 -5.22 7.52
N GLY A 88 13.53 -4.64 6.38
CA GLY A 88 14.22 -3.35 6.30
C GLY A 88 13.32 -2.14 6.52
N LEU A 89 12.15 -2.08 5.85
CA LEU A 89 11.20 -0.97 6.00
C LEU A 89 10.16 -1.22 7.10
N ARG A 90 10.15 -2.40 7.73
CA ARG A 90 9.15 -2.82 8.73
C ARG A 90 7.72 -2.76 8.18
N MET A 91 7.54 -3.06 6.90
CA MET A 91 6.22 -3.06 6.27
C MET A 91 5.56 -4.43 6.34
N SER A 92 4.22 -4.44 6.39
CA SER A 92 3.46 -5.69 6.29
C SER A 92 3.59 -6.30 4.90
N ARG A 93 3.50 -7.64 4.83
CA ARG A 93 3.60 -8.39 3.57
C ARG A 93 2.55 -7.93 2.56
N ASN A 94 1.32 -7.66 3.02
CA ASN A 94 0.23 -7.20 2.17
C ASN A 94 0.57 -5.87 1.48
N LYS A 95 1.12 -4.90 2.22
CA LYS A 95 1.55 -3.61 1.64
C LYS A 95 2.62 -3.79 0.57
N ILE A 96 3.57 -4.71 0.77
CA ILE A 96 4.63 -5.02 -0.21
C ILE A 96 4.03 -5.67 -1.46
N GLU A 97 3.08 -6.57 -1.29
CA GLU A 97 2.41 -7.23 -2.41
C GLU A 97 1.61 -6.23 -3.25
N THR A 98 0.84 -5.35 -2.61
CA THR A 98 0.13 -4.26 -3.29
C THR A 98 1.10 -3.36 -4.06
N ALA A 99 2.20 -2.93 -3.42
CA ALA A 99 3.20 -2.09 -4.07
C ALA A 99 3.87 -2.76 -5.29
N PHE A 100 4.06 -4.08 -5.25
CA PHE A 100 4.57 -4.83 -6.39
C PHE A 100 3.59 -4.81 -7.58
N TYR A 101 2.30 -5.06 -7.32
CA TYR A 101 1.29 -5.05 -8.38
C TYR A 101 1.08 -3.65 -8.97
N GLU A 102 1.26 -2.61 -8.16
CA GLU A 102 1.25 -1.21 -8.59
C GLU A 102 2.57 -0.76 -9.27
N LYS A 103 3.52 -1.67 -9.48
CA LYS A 103 4.82 -1.38 -10.14
C LYS A 103 5.68 -0.34 -9.42
N ARG A 104 5.53 -0.22 -8.10
CA ARG A 104 6.24 0.79 -7.28
C ARG A 104 7.57 0.30 -6.71
N ILE A 105 7.95 -0.95 -6.95
CA ILE A 105 9.20 -1.52 -6.45
C ILE A 105 10.21 -1.59 -7.58
N GLN A 106 11.40 -1.05 -7.33
CA GLN A 106 12.51 -1.03 -8.28
C GLN A 106 13.77 -1.61 -7.63
N LYS A 107 14.62 -2.23 -8.44
CA LYS A 107 15.95 -2.70 -8.08
C LYS A 107 16.95 -2.01 -9.00
N ASN A 108 17.92 -1.30 -8.43
CA ASN A 108 18.92 -0.51 -9.15
C ASN A 108 18.30 0.44 -10.19
N GLY A 109 17.13 1.01 -9.89
CA GLY A 109 16.35 1.88 -10.78
C GLY A 109 15.55 1.16 -11.88
N PHE A 110 15.53 -0.18 -11.91
CA PHE A 110 14.74 -0.95 -12.85
C PHE A 110 13.53 -1.60 -12.17
N MET A 111 12.39 -1.64 -12.87
CA MET A 111 11.20 -2.30 -12.36
C MET A 111 11.44 -3.82 -12.24
N ILE A 112 11.06 -4.38 -11.10
CA ILE A 112 11.23 -5.80 -10.82
C ILE A 112 10.13 -6.62 -11.50
N ILE A 113 10.52 -7.73 -12.15
CA ILE A 113 9.59 -8.66 -12.81
C ILE A 113 9.10 -9.75 -11.84
N LYS A 114 9.96 -10.18 -10.90
CA LYS A 114 9.67 -11.26 -9.96
C LYS A 114 9.92 -10.83 -8.51
N LYS A 115 8.92 -10.99 -7.63
CA LYS A 115 9.04 -10.70 -6.18
C LYS A 115 10.17 -11.48 -5.50
N SER A 116 10.40 -12.70 -5.97
CA SER A 116 11.32 -13.70 -5.41
C SER A 116 12.75 -13.57 -5.91
N GLU A 117 13.09 -12.48 -6.60
CA GLU A 117 14.46 -12.26 -7.04
C GLU A 117 15.39 -12.07 -5.83
N ASN A 118 16.60 -12.57 -5.94
CA ASN A 118 17.61 -12.46 -4.90
C ASN A 118 18.37 -11.14 -5.01
N VAL A 119 18.83 -10.64 -3.86
CA VAL A 119 19.67 -9.45 -3.74
C VAL A 119 21.13 -9.83 -3.59
N ILE A 120 22.02 -9.00 -4.13
CA ILE A 120 23.47 -9.11 -3.94
C ILE A 120 24.01 -7.90 -3.17
N ILE A 121 25.24 -8.00 -2.70
CA ILE A 121 25.93 -6.89 -2.03
C ILE A 121 26.04 -5.72 -3.02
N GLY A 122 25.69 -4.52 -2.58
CA GLY A 122 25.68 -3.30 -3.38
C GLY A 122 24.39 -3.05 -4.17
N ASP A 123 23.42 -3.96 -4.15
CA ASP A 123 22.11 -3.69 -4.75
C ASP A 123 21.35 -2.60 -3.97
N GLU A 124 20.67 -1.74 -4.71
CA GLU A 124 19.73 -0.74 -4.24
C GLU A 124 18.30 -1.18 -4.54
N ILE A 125 17.43 -1.17 -3.55
CA ILE A 125 16.02 -1.53 -3.68
C ILE A 125 15.19 -0.32 -3.28
N ASP A 126 14.43 0.20 -4.22
CA ASP A 126 13.60 1.39 -4.03
C ASP A 126 12.13 1.01 -3.97
N LEU A 127 11.43 1.61 -3.02
CA LEU A 127 9.97 1.59 -2.91
C LEU A 127 9.44 3.01 -3.11
N ILE A 128 8.71 3.23 -4.19
CA ILE A 128 8.08 4.52 -4.49
C ILE A 128 6.88 4.72 -3.56
N ALA A 129 6.81 5.87 -2.89
CA ALA A 129 5.67 6.25 -2.04
C ALA A 129 4.42 6.51 -2.89
N ASN A 130 3.24 6.14 -2.37
CA ASN A 130 1.95 6.39 -3.02
C ASN A 130 1.45 7.84 -2.84
N LYS A 131 2.27 8.73 -2.27
CA LYS A 131 1.87 10.11 -2.00
C LYS A 131 2.20 10.97 -3.22
N PRO A 132 1.25 11.75 -3.75
CA PRO A 132 1.55 12.68 -4.83
C PRO A 132 2.55 13.72 -4.32
N MET A 133 3.73 13.78 -4.93
CA MET A 133 4.61 14.92 -4.75
C MET A 133 4.01 16.12 -5.48
N VAL A 134 4.21 17.31 -4.92
CA VAL A 134 3.78 18.58 -5.53
C VAL A 134 4.40 18.76 -6.93
N ASN A 135 5.58 18.18 -7.15
CA ASN A 135 6.31 18.26 -8.41
C ASN A 135 6.31 16.90 -9.13
N PRO A 136 5.83 16.79 -10.38
CA PRO A 136 5.79 15.54 -11.13
C PRO A 136 7.18 14.98 -11.51
N ASN A 137 8.21 15.84 -11.47
CA ASN A 137 9.59 15.46 -11.79
C ASN A 137 10.32 14.77 -10.64
N PHE A 138 9.76 14.80 -9.42
CA PHE A 138 10.37 14.21 -8.24
C PHE A 138 9.47 13.14 -7.67
N LEU A 139 10.09 12.09 -7.14
CA LEU A 139 9.41 11.00 -6.46
C LEU A 139 10.03 10.82 -5.07
N THR A 140 9.17 10.56 -4.09
CA THR A 140 9.62 10.13 -2.77
C THR A 140 9.77 8.62 -2.79
N VAL A 141 10.98 8.15 -2.52
CA VAL A 141 11.32 6.73 -2.45
C VAL A 141 11.89 6.38 -1.09
N SER A 142 11.67 5.14 -0.68
CA SER A 142 12.40 4.53 0.43
C SER A 142 13.41 3.56 -0.17
N ARG A 143 14.70 3.81 0.06
CA ARG A 143 15.80 3.03 -0.48
C ARG A 143 16.38 2.10 0.57
N ILE A 144 16.64 0.86 0.17
CA ILE A 144 17.45 -0.09 0.93
C ILE A 144 18.69 -0.42 0.11
N THR A 145 19.87 -0.17 0.68
CA THR A 145 21.14 -0.59 0.08
C THR A 145 21.74 -1.74 0.90
N ILE A 146 22.13 -2.82 0.23
CA ILE A 146 22.76 -3.96 0.87
C ILE A 146 24.26 -3.70 1.05
N ALA A 147 24.70 -3.47 2.28
CA ALA A 147 26.10 -3.14 2.57
C ALA A 147 26.98 -4.37 2.78
N ASP A 148 26.45 -5.40 3.45
CA ASP A 148 27.20 -6.63 3.73
C ASP A 148 26.27 -7.83 3.93
N ILE A 149 26.72 -9.03 3.55
CA ILE A 149 25.99 -10.29 3.72
C ILE A 149 26.94 -11.32 4.33
N ASN A 150 26.57 -11.84 5.50
CA ASN A 150 27.29 -12.91 6.18
C ASN A 150 26.35 -14.10 6.43
N PHE A 151 26.75 -15.31 6.07
CA PHE A 151 25.95 -16.52 6.30
C PHE A 151 26.45 -17.24 7.56
N GLN A 152 25.61 -17.36 8.58
CA GLN A 152 25.92 -18.07 9.83
C GLN A 152 24.74 -18.90 10.30
N HIS A 153 25.01 -20.12 10.78
CA HIS A 153 24.00 -20.97 11.44
C HIS A 153 22.70 -21.10 10.63
N ASP A 154 22.81 -21.30 9.33
CA ASP A 154 21.66 -21.44 8.40
C ASP A 154 20.82 -20.16 8.19
N GLU A 155 21.26 -19.02 8.71
CA GLU A 155 20.65 -17.70 8.49
C GLU A 155 21.63 -16.71 7.85
N TYR A 156 21.09 -15.75 7.09
CA TYR A 156 21.85 -14.63 6.56
C TYR A 156 21.78 -13.45 7.54
N LYS A 157 22.92 -13.10 8.12
CA LYS A 157 23.13 -11.83 8.83
C LYS A 157 23.53 -10.77 7.83
N ILE A 158 22.65 -9.82 7.58
CA ILE A 158 22.82 -8.79 6.55
C ILE A 158 22.92 -7.43 7.23
N LYS A 159 23.86 -6.61 6.78
CA LYS A 159 23.90 -5.18 7.09
C LYS A 159 23.26 -4.43 5.94
N ILE A 160 22.19 -3.71 6.25
CA ILE A 160 21.47 -2.88 5.29
C ILE A 160 21.51 -1.42 5.71
N VAL A 161 21.47 -0.53 4.73
CA VAL A 161 21.30 0.90 4.94
C VAL A 161 19.90 1.25 4.44
N CYS A 162 19.04 1.72 5.35
CA CYS A 162 17.68 2.12 5.05
C CYS A 162 17.60 3.65 5.01
N GLU A 163 17.15 4.19 3.89
CA GLU A 163 16.92 5.61 3.71
C GLU A 163 15.43 5.83 3.43
N LYS A 164 14.73 6.47 4.37
CA LYS A 164 13.32 6.77 4.23
C LYS A 164 13.15 8.18 3.70
N ASN A 165 12.12 8.39 2.87
CA ASN A 165 11.74 9.70 2.34
C ASN A 165 12.84 10.37 1.48
N LEU A 166 13.60 9.58 0.72
CA LEU A 166 14.56 10.10 -0.24
C LEU A 166 13.82 10.73 -1.42
N ILE A 167 14.21 11.95 -1.81
CA ILE A 167 13.64 12.62 -2.98
C ILE A 167 14.57 12.32 -4.16
N VAL A 168 14.06 11.60 -5.15
CA VAL A 168 14.80 11.26 -6.37
C VAL A 168 14.11 11.86 -7.58
N GLU A 169 14.90 12.27 -8.57
CA GLU A 169 14.37 12.70 -9.85
C GLU A 169 13.78 11.51 -10.60
N ASN A 170 12.58 11.70 -11.17
CA ASN A 170 11.91 10.75 -12.02
C ASN A 170 12.58 10.72 -13.40
N VAL A 171 13.81 10.22 -13.45
CA VAL A 171 14.46 9.89 -14.72
C VAL A 171 13.84 8.59 -15.17
N SER A 172 12.82 8.65 -16.02
CA SER A 172 12.24 7.48 -16.69
C SER A 172 13.31 6.84 -17.58
N LYS A 173 14.19 6.02 -16.99
CA LYS A 173 15.19 5.22 -17.69
C LYS A 173 14.48 4.04 -18.35
N ASN A 174 13.70 4.32 -19.39
CA ASN A 174 13.23 3.28 -20.30
C ASN A 174 14.46 2.73 -21.04
N LYS A 175 14.72 1.43 -20.90
CA LYS A 175 15.65 0.70 -21.76
C LYS A 175 14.88 0.09 -22.91
#